data_AF-A0A6V7YD21-F1
#
_entry.id   AF-A0A6V7YD21-F1
#
_cell.length_a   1.000
_cell.length_b   1.000
_cell.length_c   1.000
_cell.angle_alpha   90.00
_cell.angle_beta   90.00
_cell.angle_gamma   90.00
#
_symmetry.space_group_name_H-M   'P 1'
#
loop_
_entity.id
_entity.type
_entity.pdbx_description
1 polymer ?
#
loop_
_entity_poly.entity_id
_entity_poly.type
_entity_poly.pdbx_seq_one_letter_code
_entity_poly.pdbx_strand_id
1 'polypeptide(L)'
;PGDSESLKEVNGYNCETFVEAARLRGLLSDDSMWERTLEEASHSCSPRELQYLFVQILVFGNPSNARELWEKFIENMFSPVMGN
;
A
#
# COMPACT_ATOMS: atom_id res chain seq x y z
N PRO A 1 -22.66 -22.34 -8.00
CA PRO A 1 -21.47 -21.52 -7.68
C PRO A 1 -20.35 -21.85 -8.67
N GLY A 2 -19.78 -20.85 -9.34
CA GLY A 2 -18.65 -21.05 -10.27
C GLY A 2 -17.36 -21.37 -9.53
N ASP A 3 -16.41 -21.97 -10.24
CA ASP A 3 -15.05 -22.22 -9.75
C ASP A 3 -14.40 -20.90 -9.32
N SER A 4 -13.85 -20.85 -8.09
CA SER A 4 -13.18 -19.65 -7.58
C SER A 4 -12.00 -19.25 -8.45
N GLU A 5 -11.29 -20.18 -9.09
CA GLU A 5 -10.15 -19.85 -9.95
C GLU A 5 -10.54 -19.00 -11.16
N SER A 6 -11.81 -19.06 -11.61
CA SER A 6 -12.31 -18.17 -12.67
C SER A 6 -12.24 -16.69 -12.29
N LEU A 7 -12.21 -16.35 -10.99
CA LEU A 7 -12.03 -14.97 -10.52
C LEU A 7 -10.63 -14.41 -10.81
N LYS A 8 -9.63 -15.23 -11.15
CA LYS A 8 -8.30 -14.75 -11.55
C LYS A 8 -8.22 -14.33 -13.02
N GLU A 9 -9.19 -14.71 -13.85
CA GLU A 9 -9.20 -14.34 -15.27
C GLU A 9 -9.71 -12.92 -15.48
N VAL A 10 -8.89 -12.02 -16.01
CA VAL A 10 -9.25 -10.63 -16.35
C VAL A 10 -8.89 -10.37 -17.81
N ASN A 11 -9.88 -10.02 -18.65
CA ASN A 11 -9.68 -9.69 -20.06
C ASN A 11 -8.87 -10.76 -20.85
N GLY A 12 -9.05 -12.05 -20.52
CA GLY A 12 -8.32 -13.16 -21.14
C GLY A 12 -6.91 -13.41 -20.58
N TYR A 13 -6.50 -12.68 -19.54
CA TYR A 13 -5.26 -12.93 -18.78
C TYR A 13 -5.57 -13.61 -17.45
N ASN A 14 -4.85 -14.68 -17.11
CA ASN A 14 -4.98 -15.36 -15.83
C ASN A 14 -3.95 -14.82 -14.83
N CYS A 15 -4.43 -14.08 -13.83
CA CYS A 15 -3.59 -13.48 -12.80
C CYS A 15 -3.03 -14.54 -11.86
N GLU A 16 -1.86 -14.31 -11.27
CA GLU A 16 -1.26 -15.24 -10.31
C GLU A 16 -2.05 -15.27 -9.00
N THR A 17 -2.57 -14.10 -8.59
CA THR A 17 -3.30 -13.92 -7.34
C THR A 17 -4.67 -13.27 -7.54
N PHE A 18 -5.59 -13.55 -6.61
CA PHE A 18 -6.90 -12.89 -6.57
C PHE A 18 -6.78 -11.36 -6.38
N VAL A 19 -5.74 -10.91 -5.67
CA VAL A 19 -5.46 -9.48 -5.44
C VAL A 19 -5.07 -8.79 -6.73
N GLU A 20 -4.17 -9.39 -7.52
CA GLU A 20 -3.81 -8.88 -8.85
C GLU A 20 -5.05 -8.81 -9.77
N ALA A 21 -5.89 -9.85 -9.75
CA ALA A 21 -7.11 -9.88 -10.53
C ALA A 21 -8.14 -8.81 -10.08
N ALA A 22 -8.23 -8.53 -8.78
CA ALA A 22 -9.07 -7.46 -8.25
C ALA A 22 -8.50 -6.08 -8.62
N ARG A 23 -7.17 -5.91 -8.58
CA ARG A 23 -6.47 -4.68 -8.99
C ARG A 23 -6.73 -4.37 -10.47
N LEU A 24 -6.55 -5.34 -11.37
CA LEU A 24 -6.79 -5.16 -12.81
C LEU A 24 -8.25 -4.87 -13.15
N ARG A 25 -9.19 -5.34 -12.31
CA ARG A 25 -10.62 -5.00 -12.44
C ARG A 25 -10.98 -3.61 -11.88
N GLY A 26 -10.04 -2.88 -11.28
CA GLY A 26 -10.30 -1.60 -10.63
C GLY A 26 -11.16 -1.73 -9.36
N LEU A 27 -11.17 -2.91 -8.74
CA LEU A 27 -11.92 -3.15 -7.49
C LEU A 27 -11.16 -2.70 -6.25
N LEU A 28 -9.85 -2.51 -6.38
CA LEU A 28 -8.98 -1.96 -5.34
C LEU A 28 -8.76 -0.47 -5.59
N SER A 29 -8.76 0.32 -4.52
CA SER A 29 -8.39 1.73 -4.58
C SER A 29 -6.93 1.89 -5.00
N ASP A 30 -6.63 2.96 -5.73
CA ASP A 30 -5.26 3.34 -6.06
C ASP A 30 -4.55 3.87 -4.80
N ASP A 31 -3.46 3.22 -4.41
CA ASP A 31 -2.66 3.58 -3.23
C ASP A 31 -1.83 4.86 -3.47
N SER A 32 -1.89 5.47 -4.66
CA SER A 32 -1.18 6.70 -4.98
C SER A 32 -1.47 7.86 -4.01
N MET A 33 -2.66 7.89 -3.41
CA MET A 33 -2.98 8.84 -2.34
C MET A 33 -2.11 8.61 -1.11
N TRP A 34 -2.03 7.36 -0.64
CA TRP A 34 -1.26 6.98 0.55
C TRP A 34 0.24 7.14 0.34
N GLU A 35 0.72 6.82 -0.86
CA GLU A 35 2.11 7.01 -1.23
C GLU A 35 2.50 8.49 -1.18
N ARG A 36 1.69 9.39 -1.76
CA ARG A 36 1.94 10.84 -1.70
C ARG A 36 1.86 11.37 -0.26
N THR A 37 0.87 10.92 0.51
CA THR A 37 0.71 11.33 1.90
C THR A 37 1.92 10.91 2.76
N LEU A 38 2.42 9.69 2.60
CA LEU A 38 3.61 9.21 3.32
C LEU A 38 4.89 9.90 2.83
N GLU A 39 5.01 10.18 1.53
CA GLU A 39 6.12 10.94 0.96
C GLU A 39 6.20 12.34 1.58
N GLU A 40 5.12 13.11 1.55
CA GLU A 40 5.07 14.46 2.15
C GLU A 40 5.36 14.44 3.65
N ALA A 41 4.81 13.46 4.37
CA ALA A 41 5.06 13.27 5.80
C ALA A 41 6.51 12.87 6.08
N SER A 42 7.17 12.13 5.20
CA SER A 42 8.57 11.72 5.38
C SER A 42 9.55 12.90 5.40
N HIS A 43 9.18 14.02 4.77
CA HIS A 43 9.97 15.25 4.72
C HIS A 43 9.65 16.22 5.86
N SER A 44 8.52 16.05 6.56
CA SER A 44 7.98 17.05 7.49
C SER A 44 7.69 16.52 8.90
N CYS A 45 7.51 15.22 9.07
CA CYS A 45 7.18 14.57 10.34
C CYS A 45 8.40 13.86 10.95
N SER A 46 8.38 13.70 12.27
CA SER A 46 9.33 12.80 12.94
C SER A 46 9.05 11.33 12.58
N PRO A 47 10.03 10.42 12.72
CA PRO A 47 9.83 9.00 12.44
C PRO A 47 8.65 8.38 13.21
N ARG A 48 8.42 8.80 14.46
CA ARG A 48 7.30 8.33 15.29
C ARG A 48 5.93 8.80 14.75
N GLU A 49 5.85 10.04 14.29
CA GLU A 49 4.62 10.58 13.68
C GLU A 49 4.33 9.87 12.35
N LEU A 50 5.37 9.58 11.55
CA LEU A 50 5.23 8.82 10.32
C LEU A 50 4.75 7.38 10.56
N GLN A 51 5.26 6.70 11.59
CA GLN A 51 4.75 5.39 12.03
C GLN A 51 3.27 5.45 12.40
N TYR A 52 2.88 6.48 13.16
CA TYR A 52 1.48 6.64 13.57
C TYR A 52 0.58 6.86 12.35
N LEU A 53 1.00 7.71 11.42
CA LEU A 53 0.29 7.94 10.16
C LEU A 53 0.14 6.65 9.35
N PHE A 54 1.19 5.84 9.25
CA PHE A 54 1.11 4.54 8.58
C PHE A 54 0.07 3.63 9.23
N VAL A 55 0.02 3.54 10.56
CA VAL A 55 -1.03 2.78 11.26
C VAL A 55 -2.43 3.33 10.97
N GLN A 56 -2.60 4.66 10.91
CA GLN A 56 -3.90 5.25 10.54
C GLN A 56 -4.32 4.83 9.12
N ILE A 57 -3.38 4.81 8.16
CA ILE A 57 -3.64 4.35 6.80
C ILE A 57 -4.07 2.87 6.80
N LEU A 58 -3.41 2.01 7.58
CA LEU A 58 -3.80 0.59 7.67
C LEU A 58 -5.21 0.41 8.25
N VAL A 59 -5.56 1.16 9.31
CA VAL A 59 -6.83 1.00 10.03
C VAL A 59 -8.00 1.62 9.25
N PHE A 60 -7.79 2.80 8.65
CA PHE A 60 -8.87 3.61 8.08
C PHE A 60 -8.81 3.74 6.55
N GLY A 61 -7.62 3.65 5.96
CA GLY A 61 -7.40 3.87 4.53
C GLY A 61 -7.55 2.61 3.66
N ASN A 62 -7.49 1.42 4.26
CA ASN A 62 -7.56 0.13 3.58
C ASN A 62 -6.71 0.08 2.29
N PRO A 63 -5.39 0.30 2.39
CA PRO A 63 -4.50 0.30 1.23
C PRO A 63 -4.56 -1.04 0.50
N SER A 64 -4.60 -0.99 -0.82
CA SER A 64 -4.61 -2.15 -1.70
C SER A 64 -3.32 -2.99 -1.59
N ASN A 65 -2.19 -2.36 -1.27
CA ASN A 65 -0.90 -3.01 -1.03
C ASN A 65 -0.12 -2.34 0.11
N ALA A 66 -0.59 -2.56 1.34
CA ALA A 66 0.09 -2.13 2.57
C ALA A 66 1.58 -2.50 2.63
N ARG A 67 1.97 -3.65 2.07
CA ARG A 67 3.34 -4.15 2.12
C ARG A 67 4.29 -3.32 1.27
N GLU A 68 3.86 -2.95 0.07
CA GLU A 68 4.62 -2.08 -0.82
C GLU A 68 4.82 -0.68 -0.20
N LEU A 69 3.78 -0.12 0.43
CA LEU A 69 3.90 1.12 1.19
C LEU A 69 4.90 1.00 2.35
N TRP A 70 4.85 -0.09 3.12
CA TRP A 70 5.78 -0.32 4.22
C TRP A 70 7.23 -0.42 3.74
N GLU A 71 7.49 -1.25 2.73
CA GLU A 71 8.84 -1.44 2.18
C GLU A 71 9.42 -0.14 1.64
N LYS A 72 8.59 0.75 1.08
CA LYS A 72 9.01 2.06 0.60
C LYS A 72 9.42 3.05 1.71
N PHE A 73 8.74 3.03 2.86
CA PHE A 73 8.89 4.08 3.89
C PHE A 73 9.48 3.59 5.23
N ILE A 74 9.83 2.31 5.36
CA ILE A 74 10.37 1.73 6.60
C ILE A 74 11.64 2.46 7.07
N GLU A 75 12.50 2.91 6.15
CA GLU A 75 13.69 3.68 6.49
C GLU A 75 13.32 5.04 7.09
N ASN A 76 12.36 5.77 6.52
CA ASN A 76 11.90 7.04 7.10
C ASN A 76 11.25 6.86 8.48
N MET A 77 10.65 5.69 8.74
CA MET A 77 10.00 5.38 10.02
C MET A 77 10.98 4.94 11.12
N PHE A 78 12.12 4.33 10.79
CA PHE A 78 13.01 3.71 11.79
C PHE A 78 14.49 4.07 11.65
N SER A 79 14.90 4.76 10.59
CA SER A 79 16.27 5.22 10.47
C SER A 79 16.56 6.28 11.54
N PRO A 80 17.67 6.17 12.28
CA PRO A 80 18.10 7.25 13.16
C PRO A 80 18.40 8.46 12.28
N VAL A 81 17.88 9.63 12.65
CA VAL A 81 18.32 10.92 12.08
C VAL A 81 19.83 10.99 12.28
N MET A 82 20.61 10.59 11.30
CA MET A 82 22.03 10.87 11.24
C MET A 82 22.13 12.33 10.81
N GLY A 83 21.93 13.22 11.78
CA GLY A 83 22.29 14.62 11.63
C GLY A 83 23.80 14.71 11.45
N ASN A 84 24.21 15.22 10.29
CA ASN A 84 25.45 15.96 10.15
C ASN A 84 25.10 17.45 10.12
#